data_AF-A0A840CZM7-F1
#
_entry.id   AF-A0A840CZM7-F1
#
_cell.length_a   1.000
_cell.length_b   1.000
_cell.length_c   1.000
_cell.angle_alpha   90.00
_cell.angle_beta   90.00
_cell.angle_gamma   90.00
#
_symmetry.space_group_name_H-M   'P 1'
#
loop_
_entity.id
_entity.type
_entity.pdbx_description
1 polymer ?
#
loop_
_entity_poly.entity_id
_entity_poly.type
_entity_poly.pdbx_seq_one_letter_code
_entity_poly.pdbx_strand_id
1 'polypeptide(L)'
;MAKFNEELQTKIIELLGTEFFSISQTCKILGISRQIFYTWMNEKPEFKTEVEEAIKYRNEELMSLAYMSIKKRLKEGTTVVEKDTYIPDETDDSRLKFKSRTITTKDYMPDLRTVRMILDRNDKQSHTSSETRKTGK
;
A
#
# COMPACT_ATOMS: atom_id res chain seq x y z
N MET A 1 -33.02 9.34 5.66
CA MET A 1 -31.78 8.94 6.37
C MET A 1 -31.50 7.49 6.01
N ALA A 2 -30.26 7.16 5.63
CA ALA A 2 -29.89 5.76 5.38
C ALA A 2 -30.04 4.97 6.68
N LYS A 3 -30.69 3.80 6.62
CA LYS A 3 -30.82 2.92 7.78
C LYS A 3 -29.60 2.01 7.84
N PHE A 4 -29.09 1.79 9.05
CA PHE A 4 -28.06 0.79 9.28
C PHE A 4 -28.66 -0.59 9.03
N ASN A 5 -27.96 -1.42 8.26
CA ASN A 5 -28.29 -2.83 8.00
C ASN A 5 -26.99 -3.64 8.05
N GLU A 6 -27.08 -4.92 8.42
CA GLU A 6 -25.96 -5.87 8.47
C GLU A 6 -25.28 -6.00 7.10
N GLU A 7 -26.04 -6.08 6.01
CA GLU A 7 -25.46 -6.13 4.65
C GLU A 7 -24.58 -4.91 4.33
N LEU A 8 -24.99 -3.73 4.84
CA LEU A 8 -24.27 -2.49 4.62
C LEU A 8 -23.01 -2.43 5.50
N GLN A 9 -23.09 -2.95 6.71
CA GLN A 9 -21.94 -3.14 7.60
C GLN A 9 -20.89 -4.08 6.97
N THR A 10 -21.31 -5.25 6.48
CA THR A 10 -20.39 -6.19 5.81
C THR A 10 -19.68 -5.55 4.64
N LYS A 11 -20.42 -4.83 3.77
CA LYS A 11 -19.82 -4.10 2.64
C LYS A 11 -18.84 -3.00 3.09
N ILE A 12 -19.14 -2.28 4.17
CA ILE A 12 -18.21 -1.29 4.71
C ILE A 12 -16.91 -1.96 5.12
N ILE A 13 -17.00 -3.07 5.85
CA ILE A 13 -15.84 -3.82 6.37
C ILE A 13 -14.99 -4.35 5.21
N GLU A 14 -15.61 -4.95 4.19
CA GLU A 14 -14.92 -5.41 2.98
C GLU A 14 -14.22 -4.27 2.24
N LEU A 15 -14.91 -3.13 2.02
CA LEU A 15 -14.33 -1.99 1.31
C LEU A 15 -13.16 -1.36 2.08
N LEU A 16 -13.25 -1.32 3.41
CA LEU A 16 -12.20 -0.74 4.26
C LEU A 16 -11.02 -1.69 4.49
N GLY A 17 -11.26 -3.00 4.52
CA GLY A 17 -10.26 -4.04 4.76
C GLY A 17 -9.58 -4.50 3.48
N THR A 18 -10.36 -5.04 2.53
CA THR A 18 -9.84 -5.78 1.37
C THR A 18 -9.55 -4.88 0.17
N GLU A 19 -10.42 -3.90 -0.11
CA GLU A 19 -10.30 -3.03 -1.29
C GLU A 19 -9.40 -1.79 -1.07
N PHE A 20 -8.78 -1.70 0.11
CA PHE A 20 -7.92 -0.58 0.53
C PHE A 20 -8.54 0.82 0.39
N PHE A 21 -9.87 0.93 0.42
CA PHE A 21 -10.53 2.23 0.32
C PHE A 21 -10.44 3.04 1.62
N SER A 22 -10.38 4.36 1.47
CA SER A 22 -10.58 5.27 2.58
C SER A 22 -12.05 5.35 2.99
N ILE A 23 -12.32 5.70 4.24
CA ILE A 23 -13.68 5.95 4.75
C ILE A 23 -14.45 6.92 3.83
N SER A 24 -13.77 7.94 3.29
CA SER A 24 -14.41 8.90 2.38
C SER A 24 -14.82 8.27 1.03
N GLN A 25 -14.00 7.36 0.49
CA GLN A 25 -14.34 6.62 -0.74
C GLN A 25 -15.46 5.61 -0.47
N THR A 26 -15.35 4.83 0.60
CA THR A 26 -16.39 3.88 1.04
C THR A 26 -17.73 4.57 1.21
N CYS A 27 -17.77 5.73 1.88
CA CYS A 27 -18.99 6.52 2.05
C CYS A 27 -19.59 6.97 0.71
N LYS A 28 -18.75 7.40 -0.25
CA LYS A 28 -19.21 7.79 -1.60
C LYS A 28 -19.77 6.60 -2.38
N ILE A 29 -19.11 5.45 -2.34
CA ILE A 29 -19.53 4.21 -3.02
C ILE A 29 -20.88 3.75 -2.51
N LEU A 30 -21.08 3.79 -1.18
CA LEU A 30 -22.31 3.33 -0.54
C LEU A 30 -23.41 4.40 -0.46
N GLY A 31 -23.15 5.61 -0.96
CA GLY A 31 -24.12 6.71 -0.93
C GLY A 31 -24.48 7.18 0.49
N ILE A 32 -23.59 6.98 1.47
CA ILE A 32 -23.79 7.44 2.86
C ILE A 32 -22.95 8.68 3.14
N SER A 33 -23.41 9.54 4.06
CA SER A 33 -22.58 10.63 4.54
C SER A 33 -21.57 10.13 5.57
N ARG A 34 -20.40 10.77 5.62
CA ARG A 34 -19.39 10.49 6.66
C ARG A 34 -19.94 10.69 8.07
N GLN A 35 -20.85 11.64 8.24
CA GLN A 35 -21.49 11.89 9.53
C GLN A 35 -22.30 10.69 9.99
N ILE A 36 -23.12 10.10 9.11
CA ILE A 36 -23.88 8.89 9.42
C ILE A 36 -22.95 7.73 9.79
N PHE A 37 -21.86 7.55 9.04
CA PHE A 37 -20.84 6.54 9.36
C PHE A 37 -20.29 6.69 10.78
N TYR A 38 -19.87 7.90 11.16
CA TYR A 38 -19.35 8.14 12.51
C TYR A 38 -20.42 8.07 13.60
N THR A 39 -21.66 8.45 13.30
CA THR A 39 -22.80 8.21 14.20
C THR A 39 -22.95 6.72 14.49
N TRP A 40 -22.90 5.86 13.47
CA TRP A 40 -22.98 4.41 13.66
C TRP A 40 -21.79 3.85 14.44
N MET A 41 -20.57 4.35 14.21
CA MET A 41 -19.39 3.97 15.00
C MET A 41 -19.53 4.31 16.49
N ASN A 42 -20.27 5.38 16.82
CA ASN A 42 -20.50 5.80 18.20
C ASN A 42 -21.65 5.03 18.85
N GLU A 43 -22.71 4.77 18.10
CA GLU A 43 -23.91 4.07 18.59
C GLU A 43 -23.72 2.56 18.68
N LYS A 44 -22.82 1.98 17.88
CA LYS A 44 -22.61 0.53 17.75
C LYS A 44 -21.14 0.17 17.99
N PRO A 45 -20.76 -0.22 19.22
CA PRO A 45 -19.37 -0.54 19.56
C PRO A 45 -18.85 -1.80 18.85
N GLU A 46 -19.72 -2.77 18.56
CA GLU A 46 -19.37 -3.97 17.78
C GLU A 46 -18.93 -3.59 16.36
N PHE A 47 -19.75 -2.79 15.66
CA PHE A 47 -19.41 -2.27 14.34
C PHE A 47 -18.09 -1.49 14.33
N LYS A 48 -17.87 -0.66 15.36
CA LYS A 48 -16.60 0.05 15.52
C LYS A 48 -15.41 -0.88 15.62
N THR A 49 -15.54 -1.94 16.41
CA THR A 49 -14.45 -2.91 16.63
C THR A 49 -14.11 -3.62 15.32
N GLU A 50 -15.11 -4.10 14.60
CA GLU A 50 -14.92 -4.77 13.30
C GLU A 50 -14.27 -3.85 12.25
N VAL A 51 -14.69 -2.58 12.20
CA VAL A 51 -14.08 -1.58 11.31
C VAL A 51 -12.61 -1.33 11.67
N GLU A 52 -12.29 -1.19 12.95
CA GLU A 52 -10.92 -0.97 13.42
C GLU A 52 -10.03 -2.19 13.13
N GLU A 53 -10.55 -3.40 13.32
CA GLU A 53 -9.86 -4.65 12.98
C GLU A 53 -9.61 -4.78 11.48
N ALA A 54 -10.60 -4.48 10.64
CA ALA A 54 -10.44 -4.52 9.19
C ALA A 54 -9.37 -3.53 8.70
N ILE A 55 -9.39 -2.31 9.22
CA ILE A 55 -8.37 -1.30 8.90
C ILE A 55 -6.98 -1.73 9.40
N LYS A 56 -6.90 -2.34 10.59
CA LYS A 56 -5.66 -2.85 11.14
C LYS A 56 -5.07 -3.95 10.26
N TYR A 57 -5.88 -4.96 9.91
CA TYR A 57 -5.48 -6.05 9.02
C TYR A 57 -4.96 -5.53 7.68
N ARG A 58 -5.71 -4.61 7.06
CA ARG A 58 -5.27 -3.92 5.84
C ARG A 58 -3.90 -3.26 5.99
N ASN A 59 -3.70 -2.52 7.08
CA ASN A 59 -2.45 -1.80 7.30
C ASN A 59 -1.27 -2.77 7.51
N GLU A 60 -1.50 -3.91 8.15
CA GLU A 60 -0.49 -4.98 8.28
C GLU A 60 -0.11 -5.56 6.91
N GLU A 61 -1.08 -5.81 6.03
CA GLU A 61 -0.83 -6.23 4.65
C GLU A 61 -0.05 -5.18 3.84
N LEU A 62 -0.45 -3.90 3.91
CA LEU A 62 0.28 -2.81 3.24
C LEU A 62 1.72 -2.72 3.72
N MET A 63 1.96 -2.88 5.02
CA MET A 63 3.31 -2.88 5.58
C MET A 63 4.12 -4.07 5.05
N SER A 64 3.52 -5.26 4.98
CA SER A 64 4.16 -6.44 4.40
C SER A 64 4.54 -6.22 2.92
N LEU A 65 3.61 -5.71 2.12
CA LEU A 65 3.86 -5.36 0.71
C LEU A 65 4.94 -4.30 0.56
N ALA A 66 4.94 -3.27 1.42
CA ALA A 66 5.98 -2.25 1.44
C ALA A 66 7.35 -2.87 1.74
N TYR A 67 7.47 -3.71 2.77
CA TYR A 67 8.70 -4.42 3.09
C TYR A 67 9.17 -5.33 1.96
N MET A 68 8.25 -6.05 1.31
CA MET A 68 8.58 -6.88 0.14
C MET A 68 9.09 -6.03 -1.03
N SER A 69 8.46 -4.88 -1.31
CA SER A 69 8.90 -3.97 -2.37
C SER A 69 10.30 -3.40 -2.08
N ILE A 70 10.58 -3.03 -0.83
CA ILE A 70 11.89 -2.55 -0.39
C ILE A 70 12.92 -3.66 -0.52
N LYS A 71 12.61 -4.87 -0.04
CA LYS A 71 13.48 -6.05 -0.15
C LYS A 71 13.78 -6.40 -1.61
N LYS A 72 12.78 -6.32 -2.49
CA LYS A 72 12.94 -6.53 -3.93
C LYS A 72 13.91 -5.49 -4.50
N ARG A 73 13.70 -4.20 -4.24
CA ARG A 73 14.61 -3.13 -4.69
C ARG A 73 16.03 -3.25 -4.13
N LEU A 74 16.19 -3.75 -2.90
CA LEU A 74 17.50 -3.97 -2.28
C LEU A 74 18.25 -5.15 -2.90
N LYS A 75 17.53 -6.20 -3.33
CA LYS A 75 18.11 -7.42 -3.90
C LYS A 75 18.30 -7.31 -5.41
N GLU A 76 17.27 -6.83 -6.09
CA GLU A 76 17.21 -6.64 -7.53
C GLU A 76 17.53 -5.17 -7.78
N GLY A 77 18.82 -4.85 -7.80
CA GLY A 77 19.31 -3.48 -8.03
C GLY A 77 18.97 -2.91 -9.41
N THR A 78 18.17 -3.58 -10.23
CA THR A 78 18.04 -3.24 -11.65
C THR A 78 16.61 -3.42 -12.13
N THR A 79 16.00 -2.33 -12.61
CA THR A 79 14.85 -2.45 -13.52
C THR A 79 15.37 -2.42 -14.95
N VAL A 80 15.02 -3.46 -15.71
CA VAL A 80 15.33 -3.57 -17.13
C VAL A 80 14.25 -2.82 -17.91
N VAL A 81 14.58 -1.65 -18.47
CA VAL A 81 13.68 -0.96 -19.41
C VAL A 81 14.03 -1.43 -20.82
N GLU A 82 13.14 -2.20 -21.42
CA GLU A 82 13.26 -2.67 -22.80
C GLU A 82 12.52 -1.71 -23.74
N LYS A 83 13.24 -1.14 -24.72
CA LYS A 83 12.63 -0.32 -25.78
C LYS A 83 12.88 -0.99 -27.12
N ASP A 84 11.80 -1.48 -27.74
CA ASP A 84 11.81 -1.99 -29.10
C ASP A 84 11.54 -0.83 -30.08
N THR A 85 12.44 -0.63 -31.05
CA THR A 85 12.30 0.42 -32.08
C THR A 85 12.04 -0.24 -33.43
N TYR A 86 10.99 0.20 -34.13
CA TYR A 86 10.59 -0.28 -35.44
C TYR A 86 10.72 0.85 -36.48
N ILE A 87 11.12 0.52 -37.70
CA ILE A 87 11.24 1.45 -38.84
C ILE A 87 10.42 0.89 -40.02
N PRO A 88 9.76 1.76 -40.82
CA PRO A 88 9.08 1.34 -42.05
C PRO A 88 10.03 0.69 -43.08
N ASP A 89 9.55 -0.33 -43.77
CA ASP A 89 10.32 -1.15 -44.72
C ASP A 89 10.55 -0.40 -46.05
N GLU A 90 11.75 -0.50 -46.64
CA GLU A 90 12.15 0.26 -47.83
C GLU A 90 11.30 -0.04 -49.09
N THR A 91 10.54 -1.14 -49.06
CA THR A 91 9.68 -1.61 -50.15
C THR A 91 8.19 -1.38 -49.93
N ASP A 92 7.74 -1.11 -48.70
CA ASP A 92 6.32 -0.95 -48.36
C ASP A 92 6.19 -0.20 -47.02
N ASP A 93 5.86 1.09 -47.09
CA ASP A 93 5.69 1.99 -45.94
C ASP A 93 4.62 1.52 -44.94
N SER A 94 3.78 0.56 -45.32
CA SER A 94 2.75 -0.02 -44.45
C SER A 94 3.26 -1.12 -43.51
N ARG A 95 4.50 -1.61 -43.69
CA ARG A 95 5.09 -2.68 -42.90
C ARG A 95 6.27 -2.18 -42.06
N LEU A 96 6.19 -2.39 -40.75
CA LEU A 96 7.25 -2.04 -39.81
C LEU A 96 8.24 -3.20 -39.63
N LYS A 97 9.52 -2.99 -39.91
CA LYS A 97 10.62 -3.90 -39.56
C LYS A 97 11.22 -3.52 -38.21
N PHE A 98 11.49 -4.53 -37.39
CA PHE A 98 12.20 -4.36 -36.13
C PHE A 98 13.65 -3.93 -36.38
N LYS A 99 14.05 -2.78 -35.82
CA LYS A 99 15.39 -2.21 -36.01
C LYS A 99 16.36 -2.64 -34.92
N SER A 100 15.98 -2.45 -33.66
CA SER A 100 16.87 -2.69 -32.52
C SER A 100 16.10 -2.70 -31.20
N ARG A 101 16.57 -3.52 -30.26
CA ARG A 101 16.18 -3.48 -28.85
C ARG A 101 17.29 -2.81 -28.04
N THR A 102 16.96 -1.75 -27.31
CA THR A 102 17.88 -1.12 -26.36
C THR A 102 17.45 -1.49 -24.95
N ILE A 103 18.36 -2.10 -24.20
CA ILE A 103 18.17 -2.47 -22.79
C ILE A 103 18.90 -1.45 -21.94
N THR A 104 18.18 -0.63 -21.18
CA THR A 104 18.80 0.32 -20.25
C THR A 104 18.62 -0.16 -18.81
N THR A 105 19.75 -0.56 -18.20
CA THR A 105 19.87 -0.89 -16.78
C THR A 105 19.98 0.41 -15.98
N LYS A 106 18.97 0.74 -15.18
CA LYS A 106 19.07 1.85 -14.20
C LYS A 106 19.18 1.27 -12.80
N ASP A 107 20.32 1.52 -12.16
CA ASP A 107 20.53 1.19 -10.74
C ASP A 107 19.89 2.28 -9.88
N TYR A 108 18.76 1.96 -9.24
CA TYR A 108 18.21 2.83 -8.20
C TYR A 108 18.75 2.38 -6.85
N MET A 109 19.75 3.10 -6.34
CA MET A 109 20.09 2.99 -4.91
C MET A 109 18.81 3.29 -4.09
N PRO A 110 18.51 2.51 -3.04
CA PRO A 110 17.44 2.84 -2.13
C PRO A 110 17.65 4.27 -1.60
N ASP A 111 16.57 5.05 -1.51
CA ASP A 111 16.64 6.42 -1.00
C ASP A 111 17.33 6.42 0.38
N LEU A 112 18.49 7.06 0.45
CA LEU A 112 19.36 7.08 1.64
C LEU A 112 18.62 7.60 2.88
N ARG A 113 17.62 8.48 2.69
CA ARG A 113 16.76 8.96 3.78
C ARG A 113 15.90 7.84 4.36
N THR A 114 15.32 7.01 3.50
CA THR A 114 14.52 5.85 3.89
C THR A 114 15.38 4.82 4.64
N VAL A 115 16.60 4.54 4.16
CA VAL A 115 17.54 3.63 4.83
C VAL A 115 17.92 4.16 6.21
N ARG A 116 18.28 5.45 6.31
CA ARG A 116 18.62 6.09 7.59
C ARG A 116 17.47 6.05 8.59
N MET A 117 16.24 6.35 8.15
CA MET A 117 15.07 6.33 9.01
C MET A 117 14.79 4.94 9.60
N ILE A 118 14.99 3.88 8.81
CA ILE A 118 14.82 2.50 9.28
C ILE A 118 15.90 2.14 10.30
N LEU A 119 17.15 2.51 10.05
CA LEU A 119 18.26 2.30 10.99
C LEU A 119 18.02 3.04 12.32
N ASP A 120 17.67 4.34 12.25
CA ASP A 120 17.38 5.16 13.42
C ASP A 120 16.21 4.62 14.27
N ARG A 121 15.22 3.98 13.63
CA ARG A 121 14.08 3.36 14.32
C ARG A 121 14.49 2.08 15.06
N ASN A 122 15.35 1.26 14.46
CA ASN A 122 15.86 0.04 15.09
C ASN A 122 16.79 0.36 16.27
N ASP A 123 17.66 1.36 16.13
CA ASP A 123 18.52 1.79 17.23
C ASP A 123 17.68 2.24 18.44
N LYS A 124 16.64 3.05 18.20
CA LYS A 124 15.72 3.48 19.26
C LYS A 124 14.98 2.31 19.94
N GLN A 125 14.55 1.30 19.18
CA GLN A 125 13.91 0.12 19.75
C GLN A 125 14.88 -0.75 20.58
N SER A 126 16.14 -0.84 20.17
CA SER A 126 17.18 -1.56 20.93
C SER A 126 17.49 -0.88 22.27
N HIS A 127 17.48 0.46 22.32
CA HIS A 127 17.71 1.23 23.54
C HIS A 127 16.55 1.11 24.54
N THR A 128 15.29 1.25 24.10
CA THR A 128 14.11 1.12 24.97
C THR A 128 13.95 -0.27 25.61
N SER A 129 14.39 -1.32 24.91
CA SER A 129 14.38 -2.71 25.41
C SER A 129 15.52 -2.99 26.42
N SER A 130 16.56 -2.15 26.43
CA SER A 130 17.68 -2.25 27.37
C SER A 130 17.48 -1.44 28.66
N GLU A 131 16.70 -0.35 28.60
CA GLU A 131 16.36 0.48 29.77
C GLU A 131 15.28 -0.16 30.65
N THR A 132 14.27 -0.80 30.05
CA THR A 132 13.20 -1.52 30.79
C THR A 132 13.70 -2.72 31.59
N ARG A 133 14.87 -3.29 31.26
CA ARG A 133 15.51 -4.37 32.03
C ARG A 133 16.33 -3.88 33.23
N LYS A 134 16.65 -2.60 33.33
CA LYS A 134 17.50 -2.03 34.40
C LYS A 134 16.71 -1.44 35.57
N THR A 135 15.42 -1.14 35.40
CA THR A 135 14.57 -0.51 36.43
C THR A 135 13.71 -1.51 37.23
N GLY A 136 13.85 -2.82 36.98
CA GLY A 136 13.08 -3.89 37.61
C GLY A 136 13.85 -4.76 38.60
N LYS A 137 14.84 -4.20 39.32
CA LYS A 137 15.55 -4.90 40.39
C LYS A 137 15.57 -4.08 41.67
#